data_AF-A0A1Y4APU7-F1
#
_entry.id   AF-A0A1Y4APU7-F1
#
_cell.length_a   1.000
_cell.length_b   1.000
_cell.length_c   1.000
_cell.angle_alpha   90.00
_cell.angle_beta   90.00
_cell.angle_gamma   90.00
#
_symmetry.space_group_name_H-M   'P 1'
#
loop_
_entity.id
_entity.type
_entity.pdbx_description
1 polymer ?
#
loop_
_entity_poly.entity_id
_entity_poly.type
_entity_poly.pdbx_seq_one_letter_code
_entity_poly.pdbx_strand_id
1 'polypeptide(L)'
;MTKKNIMRASAAALAFCLLATAAPAINADAKAKPKLNKKKITIKVGKTKKLKVKNLKGKKVKWKTSNKKVVKIKKTGKKTVVKLKGKKAGTATITA
;
A
#
# COMPACT_ATOMS: atom_id res chain seq x y z
N MET A 1 -32.71 -28.20 -68.25
CA MET A 1 -33.06 -28.56 -66.85
C MET A 1 -32.03 -29.57 -66.35
N THR A 2 -31.16 -29.16 -65.43
CA THR A 2 -30.10 -30.00 -64.87
C THR A 2 -30.31 -30.14 -63.36
N LYS A 3 -30.47 -31.38 -62.88
CA LYS A 3 -30.24 -31.73 -61.47
C LYS A 3 -29.16 -32.80 -61.44
N LYS A 4 -28.03 -32.50 -60.80
CA LYS A 4 -26.94 -33.46 -60.55
C LYS A 4 -26.48 -33.31 -59.10
N ASN A 5 -26.42 -34.46 -58.45
CA ASN A 5 -26.21 -34.70 -57.04
C ASN A 5 -24.94 -34.10 -56.44
N ILE A 6 -25.09 -33.64 -55.19
CA ILE A 6 -24.25 -33.90 -54.01
C ILE A 6 -22.78 -34.19 -54.34
N MET A 7 -21.94 -33.17 -54.22
CA MET A 7 -20.49 -33.32 -54.23
C MET A 7 -19.86 -32.31 -53.25
N ARG A 8 -19.27 -32.86 -52.18
CA ARG A 8 -18.12 -32.32 -51.42
C ARG A 8 -18.35 -31.02 -50.66
N ALA A 9 -18.83 -31.14 -49.42
CA ALA A 9 -18.53 -30.17 -48.39
C ALA A 9 -17.14 -30.49 -47.82
N SER A 10 -16.15 -29.85 -48.44
CA SER A 10 -14.74 -29.85 -48.10
C SER A 10 -14.49 -29.34 -46.69
N ALA A 11 -13.74 -30.10 -45.90
CA ALA A 11 -12.67 -29.61 -45.02
C ALA A 11 -12.83 -28.22 -44.35
N ALA A 12 -13.95 -27.98 -43.65
CA ALA A 12 -14.14 -26.78 -42.83
C ALA A 12 -14.14 -27.11 -41.32
N ALA A 13 -13.37 -28.12 -40.89
CA ALA A 13 -13.29 -28.54 -39.49
C ALA A 13 -11.93 -28.26 -38.82
N LEU A 14 -11.03 -27.48 -39.47
CA LEU A 14 -9.64 -27.31 -39.04
C LEU A 14 -9.19 -25.83 -38.99
N ALA A 15 -10.07 -24.92 -38.56
CA ALA A 15 -9.72 -23.50 -38.38
C ALA A 15 -10.21 -22.89 -37.06
N PHE A 16 -10.35 -23.71 -36.00
CA PHE A 16 -10.66 -23.23 -34.65
C PHE A 16 -9.52 -23.51 -33.65
N CYS A 17 -8.27 -23.56 -34.14
CA CYS A 17 -7.10 -23.77 -33.31
C CYS A 17 -6.44 -22.43 -32.96
N LEU A 18 -6.40 -22.15 -31.66
CA LEU A 18 -5.51 -21.19 -30.99
C LEU A 18 -5.69 -19.70 -31.31
N LEU A 19 -6.73 -19.10 -30.72
CA LEU A 19 -6.65 -17.71 -30.24
C LEU A 19 -6.80 -17.69 -28.72
N ALA A 20 -5.90 -18.39 -28.02
CA ALA A 20 -5.65 -18.14 -26.60
C ALA A 20 -4.65 -16.98 -26.49
N THR A 21 -5.09 -15.77 -26.80
CA THR A 21 -4.30 -14.57 -26.54
C THR A 21 -4.15 -14.43 -25.03
N ALA A 22 -2.90 -14.50 -24.57
CA ALA A 22 -2.50 -14.41 -23.17
C ALA A 22 -3.26 -13.29 -22.44
N ALA A 23 -4.01 -13.66 -21.40
CA ALA A 23 -4.51 -12.70 -20.44
C ALA A 23 -3.30 -11.96 -19.83
N PRO A 24 -3.36 -10.63 -19.63
CA PRO A 24 -2.30 -9.95 -18.92
C PRO A 24 -2.18 -10.56 -17.53
N ALA A 25 -0.99 -11.04 -17.19
CA ALA A 25 -0.67 -11.42 -15.82
C ALA A 25 -0.90 -10.18 -14.95
N ILE A 26 -1.99 -10.19 -14.17
CA ILE A 26 -2.23 -9.20 -13.14
C ILE A 26 -1.21 -9.45 -12.03
N ASN A 27 -0.02 -8.88 -12.17
CA ASN A 27 0.95 -8.79 -11.10
C ASN A 27 0.31 -7.95 -9.98
N ALA A 28 -0.36 -8.60 -9.04
CA ALA A 28 -0.77 -7.97 -7.81
C ALA A 28 0.50 -7.60 -7.05
N ASP A 29 0.95 -6.34 -7.20
CA ASP A 29 1.94 -5.74 -6.32
C ASP A 29 1.44 -5.92 -4.88
N ALA A 30 1.99 -6.90 -4.18
CA ALA A 30 1.76 -7.11 -2.76
C ALA A 30 2.24 -5.85 -2.02
N LYS A 31 1.32 -4.90 -1.85
CA LYS A 31 1.63 -3.57 -1.35
C LYS A 31 2.09 -3.70 0.08
N ALA A 32 3.38 -3.45 0.30
CA ALA A 32 3.98 -3.54 1.63
C ALA A 32 3.15 -2.74 2.65
N LYS A 33 2.75 -3.42 3.73
CA LYS A 33 1.88 -2.86 4.78
C LYS A 33 2.54 -1.62 5.41
N PRO A 34 1.76 -0.56 5.73
CA PRO A 34 2.28 0.57 6.49
C PRO A 34 2.97 0.13 7.78
N LYS A 35 4.18 0.62 8.01
CA LYS A 35 5.01 0.22 9.16
C LYS A 35 5.67 1.42 9.80
N LEU A 36 5.65 1.48 11.13
CA LEU A 36 6.41 2.47 11.88
C LEU A 36 7.92 2.19 11.80
N ASN A 37 8.73 3.24 11.65
CA ASN A 37 10.19 3.12 11.62
C ASN A 37 10.77 2.65 12.97
N LYS A 38 10.09 2.95 14.08
CA LYS A 38 10.45 2.55 15.44
C LYS A 38 9.18 2.25 16.23
N LYS A 39 9.19 1.16 16.98
CA LYS A 39 8.08 0.77 17.88
C LYS A 39 8.23 1.35 19.28
N LYS A 40 9.48 1.54 19.76
CA LYS A 40 9.82 2.14 21.04
C LYS A 40 10.79 3.30 20.82
N ILE A 41 10.58 4.41 21.52
CA ILE A 41 11.46 5.59 21.47
C ILE A 41 11.54 6.17 22.88
N THR A 42 12.75 6.29 23.41
CA THR A 42 13.03 7.03 24.64
C THR A 42 13.42 8.47 24.27
N ILE A 43 12.76 9.45 24.88
CA ILE A 43 12.99 10.88 24.62
C ILE A 43 13.24 11.57 25.96
N LYS A 44 14.41 12.19 26.13
CA LYS A 44 14.68 13.05 27.29
C LYS A 44 13.74 14.26 27.29
N VAL A 45 13.32 14.71 28.46
CA VAL A 45 12.47 15.90 28.61
C VAL A 45 13.12 17.10 27.91
N GLY A 46 12.33 17.89 27.20
CA GLY A 46 12.78 19.04 26.40
C GLY A 46 13.34 18.68 25.01
N LYS A 47 13.85 17.45 24.82
CA LYS A 47 14.41 17.01 23.53
C LYS A 47 13.32 16.55 22.56
N THR A 48 13.71 16.39 21.29
CA THR A 48 12.81 15.94 20.22
C THR A 48 13.36 14.74 19.47
N LYS A 49 12.47 13.86 18.99
CA LYS A 49 12.82 12.75 18.10
C LYS A 49 11.81 12.63 16.97
N LYS A 50 12.25 12.18 15.79
CA LYS A 50 11.39 11.98 14.62
C LYS A 50 10.82 10.56 14.59
N LEU A 51 9.53 10.44 14.33
CA LEU A 51 8.81 9.18 14.08
C LEU A 51 8.24 9.22 12.65
N LYS A 52 8.38 8.13 11.90
CA LYS A 52 8.02 8.04 10.48
C LYS A 52 7.23 6.76 10.20
N VAL A 53 6.16 6.87 9.40
CA VAL A 53 5.53 5.71 8.76
C VAL A 53 6.21 5.44 7.42
N LYS A 54 6.64 4.20 7.20
CA LYS A 54 7.14 3.66 5.93
C LYS A 54 6.00 2.99 5.15
N ASN A 55 6.18 2.86 3.84
CA ASN A 55 5.27 2.14 2.93
C ASN A 55 3.85 2.73 2.85
N LEU A 56 3.74 4.06 2.98
CA LEU A 56 2.46 4.76 2.90
C LEU A 56 2.37 5.51 1.57
N LYS A 57 1.54 5.02 0.64
CA LYS A 57 1.34 5.62 -0.69
C LYS A 57 0.41 6.84 -0.59
N GLY A 58 0.98 8.04 -0.52
CA GLY A 58 0.27 9.33 -0.69
C GLY A 58 -0.72 9.76 0.40
N LYS A 59 -1.16 8.85 1.28
CA LYS A 59 -2.12 9.15 2.35
C LYS A 59 -1.51 10.04 3.45
N LYS A 60 -2.36 10.79 4.14
CA LYS A 60 -1.98 11.57 5.33
C LYS A 60 -2.13 10.67 6.57
N VAL A 61 -1.12 10.70 7.44
CA VAL A 61 -1.11 9.92 8.69
C VAL A 61 -1.74 10.75 9.81
N LYS A 62 -2.68 10.17 10.58
CA LYS A 62 -3.38 10.88 11.67
C LYS A 62 -2.77 10.48 13.00
N TRP A 63 -1.76 11.24 13.39
CA TRP A 63 -1.04 11.00 14.63
C TRP A 63 -1.86 11.37 15.88
N LYS A 64 -1.97 10.44 16.82
CA LYS A 64 -2.57 10.60 18.14
C LYS A 64 -1.57 10.20 19.23
N THR A 65 -1.72 10.79 20.42
CA THR A 65 -0.99 10.40 21.63
C THR A 65 -1.99 10.06 22.72
N SER A 66 -1.73 8.99 23.48
CA SER A 66 -2.51 8.66 24.67
C SER A 66 -2.32 9.70 25.79
N ASN A 67 -1.17 10.39 25.83
CA ASN A 67 -0.87 11.37 26.88
C ASN A 67 -0.20 12.63 26.32
N LYS A 68 -0.99 13.71 26.20
CA LYS A 68 -0.55 15.04 25.72
C LYS A 68 0.32 15.81 26.73
N LYS A 69 0.28 15.42 28.01
CA LYS A 69 1.11 16.01 29.08
C LYS A 69 2.55 15.49 29.02
N VAL A 70 2.73 14.22 28.63
CA VAL A 70 4.05 13.57 28.51
C VAL A 70 4.74 13.91 27.19
N VAL A 71 4.01 13.90 26.07
CA VAL A 71 4.62 14.12 24.75
C VAL A 71 3.76 15.01 23.85
N LYS A 72 4.40 15.94 23.13
CA LYS A 72 3.75 16.80 22.13
C LYS A 72 4.16 16.38 20.73
N ILE A 73 3.17 16.13 19.88
CA ILE A 73 3.37 15.83 18.45
C ILE A 73 3.46 17.15 17.69
N LYS A 74 4.58 17.39 17.03
CA LYS A 74 4.79 18.51 16.10
C LYS A 74 4.81 17.97 14.67
N LYS A 75 3.97 18.56 13.81
CA LYS A 75 3.96 18.25 12.38
C LYS A 75 5.31 18.64 11.76
N THR A 76 5.72 17.92 10.73
CA THR A 76 6.86 18.31 9.88
C THR A 76 6.34 18.58 8.46
N GLY A 77 7.19 19.12 7.57
CA GLY A 77 6.82 19.30 6.17
C GLY A 77 6.47 18.00 5.43
N LYS A 78 6.81 16.82 5.98
CA LYS A 78 6.48 15.51 5.40
C LYS A 78 5.23 14.92 6.04
N LYS A 79 4.22 14.55 5.23
CA LYS A 79 2.93 13.98 5.67
C LYS A 79 3.05 12.67 6.47
N THR A 80 4.16 11.95 6.32
CA THR A 80 4.44 10.66 6.98
C THR A 80 5.34 10.77 8.20
N VAL A 81 5.83 11.98 8.53
CA VAL A 81 6.84 12.20 9.59
C VAL A 81 6.34 13.23 10.60
N VAL A 82 6.52 12.94 11.88
CA VAL A 82 6.28 13.88 12.99
C VAL A 82 7.51 13.98 13.89
N LYS A 83 7.66 15.13 14.55
CA LYS A 83 8.61 15.30 15.67
C LYS A 83 7.84 15.15 16.98
N LEU A 84 8.28 14.24 17.82
CA LEU A 84 7.80 14.09 19.19
C LEU A 84 8.70 14.92 20.11
N LYS A 85 8.11 15.83 20.91
CA LYS A 85 8.81 16.57 21.97
C LYS A 85 8.43 15.98 23.32
N GLY A 86 9.43 15.56 24.11
CA GLY A 86 9.22 15.18 25.51
C GLY A 86 8.89 16.41 26.35
N LYS A 87 7.78 16.38 27.08
CA LYS A 87 7.34 17.46 27.98
C LYS A 87 7.53 17.11 29.45
N LYS A 88 7.19 15.88 29.83
CA LYS A 88 7.30 15.37 31.19
C LYS A 88 7.79 13.92 31.13
N ALA A 89 8.42 13.44 32.21
CA ALA A 89 8.72 12.03 32.36
C ALA A 89 7.43 11.19 32.38
N GLY A 90 7.49 9.99 31.80
CA GLY A 90 6.37 9.06 31.72
C GLY A 90 6.29 8.35 30.37
N THR A 91 5.29 7.49 30.24
CA THR A 91 5.05 6.67 29.04
C THR A 91 3.85 7.22 28.26
N ALA A 92 3.95 7.22 26.93
CA ALA A 92 2.86 7.59 26.04
C ALA A 92 2.85 6.68 24.79
N THR A 93 1.65 6.27 24.38
CA THR A 93 1.45 5.48 23.17
C THR A 93 1.13 6.43 22.02
N ILE A 94 1.86 6.29 20.92
CA ILE A 94 1.64 7.07 19.71
C ILE A 94 0.99 6.18 18.65
N THR A 95 -0.16 6.62 18.15
CA THR A 95 -0.90 5.96 17.07
C THR A 95 -0.81 6.81 15.81
N ALA A 96 -0.75 6.18 14.63
CA ALA A 96 -0.49 6.81 13.33
C ALA A 96 -1.64 6.53 12.36
#